data_AF-A0AAP5IAT4-F1
#
_entry.id   AF-A0AAP5IAT4-F1
#
_cell.length_a   1.000
_cell.length_b   1.000
_cell.length_c   1.000
_cell.angle_alpha   90.00
_cell.angle_beta   90.00
_cell.angle_gamma   90.00
#
_symmetry.space_group_name_H-M   'P 1'
#
loop_
_entity.id
_entity.type
_entity.pdbx_description
1 polymer ?
#
loop_
_entity_poly.entity_id
_entity_poly.type
_entity_poly.pdbx_seq_one_letter_code
_entity_poly.pdbx_strand_id
1 'polypeptide(L)'
;MYVLLSYHLERRHLSTLLLTPLTVLSLYGLLGLGVGSILMVIGNDGDFDPNLFNMQIAYVVTFPFIMFIYPAFNRRFPNFSLPDPSIPDSHSFYKPLKIIGWFFFIYAFLSLITGVFTGAADRGEAGAFIVENQYGIWTIFVIFSRFIYLSFILVPLLIRDTQTVERYTIYFLLALYLMLAFATGSRGAVLYPILHLLVGYWMFGGSGEMIKQAIVIFLVLAFFLIPFMDAYRNTKAFNTSALSNPIERLQSVTETNDLLDDPNRTSNLWLTGRALVGASDDIIYENTPSVIPYAKWENIDAVLYIWVPKLLAPWKPLLIDGNEIVVGYTGIRYERSSANISFNGDMYRRFGWLGVIVSNFLFALFYSFVLSYIFFVYFSRNALFGFLLILLSLSFLMNIPNSTLLSTFWIWLWDIPKYVIALFFIYKFAVSRTKIQNILPAKKYFSSKINAKSIENIERLKNDLF
;
A
#
# COMPACT_ATOMS: atom_id res chain seq x y z
N MET A 1 -15.31 6.79 -14.39
CA MET A 1 -14.55 7.45 -15.47
C MET A 1 -13.04 7.42 -15.24
N TYR A 2 -12.54 7.93 -14.11
CA TYR A 2 -11.10 8.06 -13.82
C TYR A 2 -10.28 6.76 -13.88
N VAL A 3 -10.78 5.66 -13.32
CA VAL A 3 -10.11 4.35 -13.41
C VAL A 3 -9.99 3.85 -14.85
N LEU A 4 -11.02 4.08 -15.69
CA LEU A 4 -10.97 3.69 -17.10
C LEU A 4 -9.92 4.51 -17.87
N LEU A 5 -9.80 5.79 -17.53
CA LEU A 5 -8.84 6.67 -18.19
C LEU A 5 -7.41 6.41 -17.72
N SER A 6 -7.16 6.14 -16.43
CA SER A 6 -5.85 5.70 -15.97
C SER A 6 -5.47 4.35 -16.58
N TYR A 7 -6.42 3.42 -16.69
CA TYR A 7 -6.22 2.17 -17.41
C TYR A 7 -5.80 2.41 -18.87
N HIS A 8 -6.46 3.34 -19.56
CA HIS A 8 -6.10 3.69 -20.94
C HIS A 8 -4.70 4.31 -21.04
N LEU A 9 -4.36 5.25 -20.15
CA LEU A 9 -3.07 5.93 -20.12
C LEU A 9 -1.91 4.98 -19.78
N GLU A 10 -2.15 4.00 -18.90
CA GLU A 10 -1.15 3.04 -18.43
C GLU A 10 -1.25 1.66 -19.10
N ARG A 11 -2.07 1.50 -20.15
CA ARG A 11 -2.29 0.21 -20.83
C ARG A 11 -0.99 -0.51 -21.21
N ARG A 12 0.07 0.26 -21.49
CA ARG A 12 1.43 -0.21 -21.80
C ARG A 12 2.15 -0.94 -20.65
N HIS A 13 1.73 -0.69 -19.43
CA HIS A 13 2.29 -1.28 -18.22
C HIS A 13 1.36 -2.34 -17.59
N LEU A 14 0.04 -2.23 -17.85
CA LEU A 14 -0.99 -3.09 -17.24
C LEU A 14 -0.95 -4.55 -17.69
N SER A 15 -0.31 -4.87 -18.81
CA SER A 15 -0.11 -6.26 -19.25
C SER A 15 0.72 -7.09 -18.27
N THR A 16 1.42 -6.44 -17.33
CA THR A 16 2.31 -7.12 -16.38
C THR A 16 2.23 -6.52 -14.97
N LEU A 17 2.01 -5.21 -14.83
CA LEU A 17 1.77 -4.56 -13.54
C LEU A 17 0.26 -4.32 -13.37
N LEU A 18 -0.42 -5.14 -12.58
CA LEU A 18 -1.87 -5.01 -12.36
C LEU A 18 -2.25 -3.64 -11.78
N LEU A 19 -1.43 -3.16 -10.84
CA LEU A 19 -1.65 -1.92 -10.11
C LEU A 19 -0.50 -0.96 -10.41
N THR A 20 -0.56 -0.28 -11.54
CA THR A 20 0.38 0.79 -11.85
C THR A 20 0.13 2.03 -10.98
N PRO A 21 1.12 2.90 -10.75
CA PRO A 21 0.99 4.00 -9.81
C PRO A 21 -0.23 4.92 -10.01
N LEU A 22 -0.59 5.29 -11.25
CA LEU A 22 -1.78 6.12 -11.48
C LEU A 22 -3.06 5.30 -11.28
N THR A 23 -3.08 4.03 -11.67
CA THR A 23 -4.18 3.11 -11.39
C THR A 23 -4.41 2.95 -9.90
N VAL A 24 -3.36 2.85 -9.08
CA VAL A 24 -3.45 2.84 -7.61
C VAL A 24 -4.15 4.10 -7.08
N LEU A 25 -3.69 5.29 -7.51
CA LEU A 25 -4.30 6.56 -7.09
C LEU A 25 -5.77 6.65 -7.51
N SER A 26 -6.08 6.23 -8.73
CA SER A 26 -7.45 6.19 -9.28
C SER A 26 -8.34 5.23 -8.50
N LEU A 27 -7.81 4.06 -8.15
CA LEU A 27 -8.52 3.04 -7.41
C LEU A 27 -8.83 3.51 -5.99
N TYR A 28 -7.89 4.19 -5.33
CA TYR A 28 -8.14 4.83 -4.04
C TYR A 28 -9.28 5.85 -4.10
N GLY A 29 -9.30 6.69 -5.13
CA GLY A 29 -10.40 7.63 -5.34
C GLY A 29 -11.74 6.95 -5.55
N LEU A 30 -11.75 5.94 -6.43
CA LEU A 30 -12.96 5.19 -6.73
C LEU A 30 -13.47 4.45 -5.49
N LEU A 31 -12.62 3.73 -4.77
CA LEU A 31 -13.02 2.94 -3.61
C LEU A 31 -13.38 3.84 -2.43
N GLY A 32 -12.58 4.85 -2.13
CA GLY A 32 -12.83 5.76 -1.01
C GLY A 32 -13.97 6.73 -1.30
N LEU A 33 -13.71 7.72 -2.16
CA LEU A 33 -14.64 8.84 -2.37
C LEU A 33 -15.75 8.53 -3.39
N GLY A 34 -15.62 7.49 -4.18
CA GLY A 34 -16.71 6.95 -5.00
C GLY A 34 -17.60 6.02 -4.17
N VAL A 35 -17.19 4.76 -4.07
CA VAL A 35 -17.94 3.68 -3.42
C VAL A 35 -18.13 3.97 -1.93
N GLY A 36 -17.07 4.35 -1.21
CA GLY A 36 -17.13 4.57 0.23
C GLY A 36 -18.10 5.68 0.62
N SER A 37 -18.04 6.83 -0.06
CA SER A 37 -18.99 7.92 0.16
C SER A 37 -20.44 7.52 -0.14
N ILE A 38 -20.69 6.77 -1.22
CA ILE A 38 -22.04 6.27 -1.55
C ILE A 38 -22.56 5.34 -0.44
N LEU A 39 -21.71 4.44 0.06
CA LEU A 39 -22.08 3.53 1.15
C LEU A 39 -22.36 4.27 2.45
N MET A 40 -21.64 5.37 2.74
CA MET A 40 -21.92 6.23 3.89
C MET A 40 -23.28 6.92 3.77
N VAL A 41 -23.61 7.47 2.60
CA VAL A 41 -24.92 8.11 2.35
C VAL A 41 -26.06 7.10 2.47
N ILE A 42 -25.96 5.94 1.82
CA ILE A 42 -26.98 4.88 1.91
C ILE A 42 -27.10 4.37 3.36
N GLY A 43 -25.98 4.23 4.06
CA GLY A 43 -25.94 3.79 5.45
C GLY A 43 -26.48 4.81 6.45
N ASN A 44 -26.72 6.06 6.02
CA ASN A 44 -27.31 7.14 6.78
C ASN A 44 -28.65 7.57 6.16
N ASP A 45 -29.49 6.58 5.82
CA ASP A 45 -30.85 6.74 5.26
C ASP A 45 -30.96 7.59 3.98
N GLY A 46 -29.86 7.78 3.26
CA GLY A 46 -29.81 8.57 2.03
C GLY A 46 -29.59 10.06 2.25
N ASP A 47 -29.33 10.50 3.48
CA ASP A 47 -29.10 11.91 3.79
C ASP A 47 -27.83 12.43 3.12
N PHE A 48 -27.97 13.56 2.42
CA PHE A 48 -26.86 14.22 1.74
C PHE A 48 -25.96 14.92 2.75
N ASP A 49 -24.69 14.50 2.80
CA ASP A 49 -23.65 15.17 3.58
C ASP A 49 -22.85 16.14 2.69
N PRO A 50 -23.00 17.48 2.87
CA PRO A 50 -22.28 18.47 2.08
C PRO A 50 -20.75 18.42 2.29
N ASN A 51 -20.29 17.98 3.46
CA ASN A 51 -18.85 17.90 3.77
C ASN A 51 -18.23 16.68 3.07
N LEU A 52 -18.93 15.56 3.05
CA LEU A 52 -18.55 14.40 2.24
C LEU A 52 -18.51 14.75 0.74
N PHE A 53 -19.45 15.57 0.27
CA PHE A 53 -19.42 16.09 -1.10
C PHE A 53 -18.21 17.00 -1.37
N ASN A 54 -17.83 17.86 -0.42
CA ASN A 54 -16.60 18.65 -0.53
C ASN A 54 -15.34 17.77 -0.62
N MET A 55 -15.28 16.65 0.12
CA MET A 55 -14.20 15.66 -0.03
C MET A 55 -14.12 15.12 -1.47
N GLN A 56 -15.27 14.78 -2.07
CA GLN A 56 -15.34 14.32 -3.45
C GLN A 56 -14.87 15.39 -4.44
N ILE A 57 -15.28 16.65 -4.27
CA ILE A 57 -14.82 17.78 -5.09
C ILE A 57 -13.29 17.92 -5.01
N ALA A 58 -12.72 17.90 -3.80
CA ALA A 58 -11.29 18.04 -3.61
C ALA A 58 -10.49 16.96 -4.36
N TYR A 59 -11.01 15.73 -4.41
CA TYR A 59 -10.39 14.65 -5.17
C TYR A 59 -10.58 14.77 -6.69
N VAL A 60 -11.76 15.21 -7.13
CA VAL A 60 -12.03 15.53 -8.55
C VAL A 60 -11.05 16.58 -9.06
N VAL A 61 -10.64 17.54 -8.22
CA VAL A 61 -9.62 18.55 -8.56
C VAL A 61 -8.21 17.95 -8.68
N THR A 62 -7.85 16.98 -7.82
CA THR A 62 -6.54 16.31 -7.88
C THR A 62 -6.32 15.56 -9.20
N PHE A 63 -7.34 14.83 -9.66
CA PHE A 63 -7.17 13.80 -10.67
C PHE A 63 -6.70 14.30 -12.05
N PRO A 64 -7.24 15.42 -12.60
CA PRO A 64 -6.77 15.98 -13.86
C PRO A 64 -5.26 16.28 -13.86
N PHE A 65 -4.72 16.85 -12.79
CA PHE A 65 -3.29 17.18 -12.74
C PHE A 65 -2.42 15.95 -12.90
N ILE A 66 -2.71 14.89 -12.13
CA ILE A 66 -1.95 13.64 -12.22
C ILE A 66 -2.11 13.03 -13.62
N MET A 67 -3.31 13.05 -14.19
CA MET A 67 -3.56 12.50 -15.53
C MET A 67 -2.87 13.24 -16.67
N PHE A 68 -2.69 14.55 -16.60
CA PHE A 68 -2.00 15.28 -17.66
C PHE A 68 -0.49 15.23 -17.47
N ILE A 69 -0.01 15.36 -16.23
CA ILE A 69 1.42 15.42 -15.92
C ILE A 69 2.07 14.04 -16.02
N TYR A 70 1.45 12.99 -15.49
CA TYR A 70 2.05 11.67 -15.45
C TYR A 70 2.44 11.14 -16.84
N PRO A 71 1.56 11.15 -17.87
CA PRO A 71 1.93 10.72 -19.21
C PRO A 71 3.01 11.59 -19.85
N ALA A 72 3.02 12.90 -19.59
CA ALA A 72 4.04 13.80 -20.16
C ALA A 72 5.46 13.37 -19.76
N PHE A 73 5.63 12.89 -18.53
CA PHE A 73 6.91 12.42 -17.99
C PHE A 73 7.24 10.97 -18.39
N ASN A 74 6.21 10.09 -18.43
CA ASN A 74 6.42 8.65 -18.52
C ASN A 74 6.20 8.03 -19.91
N ARG A 75 5.62 8.77 -20.89
CA ARG A 75 5.37 8.28 -22.26
C ARG A 75 6.61 7.78 -23.01
N ARG A 76 7.80 8.23 -22.62
CA ARG A 76 9.09 7.86 -23.23
C ARG A 76 9.56 6.45 -22.87
N PHE A 77 9.01 5.85 -21.81
CA PHE A 77 9.40 4.50 -21.39
C PHE A 77 8.66 3.44 -22.22
N PRO A 78 9.34 2.33 -22.56
CA PRO A 78 8.71 1.24 -23.30
C PRO A 78 7.68 0.51 -22.41
N ASN A 79 6.91 -0.38 -23.03
CA ASN A 79 5.98 -1.24 -22.31
C ASN A 79 6.71 -2.00 -21.21
N PHE A 80 6.09 -2.10 -20.03
CA PHE A 80 6.69 -2.83 -18.93
C PHE A 80 6.45 -4.32 -19.15
N SER A 81 7.51 -5.11 -19.05
CA SER A 81 7.47 -6.57 -19.09
C SER A 81 8.62 -7.09 -18.26
N LEU A 82 8.46 -8.23 -17.58
CA LEU A 82 9.57 -8.83 -16.85
C LEU A 82 10.64 -9.37 -17.81
N PRO A 83 11.93 -9.41 -17.39
CA PRO A 83 12.98 -10.07 -18.17
C PRO A 83 12.63 -11.52 -18.50
N ASP A 84 13.09 -12.03 -19.64
CA ASP A 84 12.79 -13.39 -20.07
C ASP A 84 13.45 -14.44 -19.15
N PRO A 85 12.72 -15.43 -18.62
CA PRO A 85 13.32 -16.44 -17.75
C PRO A 85 14.35 -17.33 -18.46
N SER A 86 14.36 -17.38 -19.80
CA SER A 86 15.30 -18.17 -20.61
C SER A 86 16.71 -17.56 -20.75
N ILE A 87 16.94 -16.35 -20.23
CA ILE A 87 18.23 -15.66 -20.32
C ILE A 87 19.32 -16.48 -19.59
N PRO A 88 20.56 -16.53 -20.13
CA PRO A 88 21.67 -17.26 -19.51
C PRO A 88 21.85 -16.92 -18.03
N ASP A 89 22.22 -17.94 -17.27
CA ASP A 89 22.35 -17.89 -15.81
C ASP A 89 23.26 -16.77 -15.30
N SER A 90 24.28 -16.40 -16.08
CA SER A 90 25.23 -15.31 -15.75
C SER A 90 24.58 -13.93 -15.65
N HIS A 91 23.37 -13.75 -16.18
CA HIS A 91 22.59 -12.51 -16.16
C HIS A 91 21.17 -12.70 -15.63
N SER A 92 20.92 -13.80 -14.92
CA SER A 92 19.56 -14.15 -14.46
C SER A 92 18.96 -13.08 -13.55
N PHE A 93 17.79 -12.56 -13.93
CA PHE A 93 16.99 -11.67 -13.08
C PHE A 93 16.31 -12.43 -11.93
N TYR A 94 15.83 -13.65 -12.19
CA TYR A 94 14.95 -14.38 -11.28
C TYR A 94 15.69 -15.05 -10.12
N LYS A 95 16.92 -15.55 -10.31
CA LYS A 95 17.69 -16.18 -9.22
C LYS A 95 17.87 -15.25 -8.01
N PRO A 96 18.41 -14.02 -8.16
CA PRO A 96 18.53 -13.10 -7.04
C PRO A 96 17.17 -12.61 -6.54
N LEU A 97 16.18 -12.43 -7.42
CA LEU A 97 14.83 -12.04 -7.00
C LEU A 97 14.18 -13.08 -6.08
N LYS A 98 14.41 -14.38 -6.30
CA LYS A 98 13.93 -15.45 -5.39
C LYS A 98 14.57 -15.37 -4.01
N ILE A 99 15.89 -15.10 -3.92
CA ILE A 99 16.56 -14.89 -2.63
C ILE A 99 15.93 -13.73 -1.89
N ILE A 100 15.64 -12.63 -2.60
CA ILE A 100 14.96 -11.46 -2.03
C ILE A 100 13.54 -11.81 -1.60
N GLY A 101 12.80 -12.59 -2.40
CA GLY A 101 11.48 -13.08 -2.06
C GLY A 101 11.48 -13.89 -0.76
N TRP A 102 12.39 -14.85 -0.61
CA TRP A 102 12.56 -15.62 0.62
C TRP A 102 12.95 -14.74 1.80
N PHE A 103 13.87 -13.80 1.61
CA PHE A 103 14.25 -12.83 2.64
C PHE A 103 13.03 -12.06 3.16
N PHE A 104 12.21 -11.50 2.26
CA PHE A 104 11.00 -10.78 2.68
C PHE A 104 9.93 -11.69 3.28
N PHE A 105 9.80 -12.93 2.80
CA PHE A 105 8.83 -13.87 3.35
C PHE A 105 9.18 -14.27 4.79
N ILE A 106 10.44 -14.58 5.04
CA ILE A 106 10.96 -14.83 6.40
C ILE A 106 10.79 -13.58 7.26
N TYR A 107 11.12 -12.40 6.72
CA TYR A 107 10.93 -11.13 7.42
C TYR A 107 9.47 -10.89 7.81
N ALA A 108 8.51 -11.14 6.92
CA ALA A 108 7.09 -10.96 7.18
C ALA A 108 6.60 -11.87 8.31
N PHE A 109 7.04 -13.13 8.30
CA PHE A 109 6.68 -14.10 9.33
C PHE A 109 7.32 -13.78 10.68
N LEU A 110 8.61 -13.44 10.70
CA LEU A 110 9.31 -12.99 11.91
C LEU A 110 8.69 -11.71 12.49
N SER A 111 8.29 -10.77 11.63
CA SER A 111 7.59 -9.55 12.05
C SER A 111 6.29 -9.88 12.77
N LEU A 112 5.48 -10.78 12.22
CA LEU A 112 4.19 -11.14 12.81
C LEU A 112 4.38 -11.91 14.11
N ILE A 113 5.26 -12.91 14.13
CA ILE A 113 5.60 -13.68 15.34
C ILE A 113 6.10 -12.76 16.44
N THR A 114 7.04 -11.88 16.12
CA THR A 114 7.58 -10.93 17.09
C THR A 114 6.48 -10.03 17.62
N GLY A 115 5.62 -9.49 16.74
CA GLY A 115 4.49 -8.66 17.13
C GLY A 115 3.48 -9.39 18.03
N VAL A 116 3.22 -10.68 17.77
CA VAL A 116 2.35 -11.53 18.60
C VAL A 116 2.95 -11.75 19.98
N PHE A 117 4.20 -12.20 20.06
CA PHE A 117 4.86 -12.52 21.34
C PHE A 117 5.17 -11.29 22.18
N THR A 118 5.47 -10.17 21.54
CA THR A 118 5.73 -8.89 22.23
C THR A 118 4.46 -8.13 22.52
N GLY A 119 3.29 -8.56 22.02
CA GLY A 119 2.04 -7.78 22.09
C GLY A 119 2.02 -6.53 21.20
N ALA A 120 3.11 -6.16 20.52
CA ALA A 120 3.16 -4.97 19.67
C ALA A 120 2.26 -5.04 18.42
N ALA A 121 1.82 -6.23 18.02
CA ALA A 121 0.82 -6.40 16.96
C ALA A 121 -0.64 -6.38 17.48
N ASP A 122 -0.83 -6.36 18.80
CA ASP A 122 -2.15 -6.32 19.42
C ASP A 122 -2.81 -4.95 19.20
N ARG A 123 -4.08 -4.94 18.85
CA ARG A 123 -4.90 -3.73 18.72
C ARG A 123 -5.78 -3.48 19.95
N GLY A 124 -5.71 -4.36 20.95
CA GLY A 124 -6.28 -4.17 22.28
C GLY A 124 -5.36 -3.37 23.21
N GLU A 125 -5.70 -3.33 24.51
CA GLU A 125 -5.03 -2.50 25.52
C GLU A 125 -3.55 -2.82 25.69
N ALA A 126 -3.19 -4.10 25.62
CA ALA A 126 -1.82 -4.56 25.76
C ALA A 126 -0.89 -3.98 24.66
N GLY A 127 -1.38 -3.84 23.43
CA GLY A 127 -0.56 -3.35 22.32
C GLY A 127 -0.34 -1.84 22.36
N ALA A 128 -1.34 -1.06 22.78
CA ALA A 128 -1.21 0.39 22.95
C ALA A 128 -0.10 0.73 23.96
N PHE A 129 -0.09 0.06 25.11
CA PHE A 129 0.93 0.26 26.14
C PHE A 129 2.34 -0.02 25.63
N ILE A 130 2.53 -1.10 24.87
CA ILE A 130 3.85 -1.57 24.42
C ILE A 130 4.40 -0.66 23.32
N VAL A 131 3.56 -0.25 22.38
CA VAL A 131 3.96 0.66 21.28
C VAL A 131 4.34 2.04 21.81
N GLU A 132 3.68 2.53 22.85
CA GLU A 132 3.93 3.86 23.41
C GLU A 132 5.14 3.90 24.35
N ASN A 133 5.35 2.86 25.16
CA ASN A 133 6.25 2.96 26.32
C ASN A 133 7.54 2.14 26.19
N GLN A 134 7.68 1.28 25.18
CA GLN A 134 8.82 0.37 25.10
C GLN A 134 9.47 0.37 23.71
N TYR A 135 10.80 0.48 23.70
CA TYR A 135 11.60 0.15 22.51
C TYR A 135 12.10 -1.28 22.66
N GLY A 136 11.97 -2.08 21.60
CA GLY A 136 12.52 -3.43 21.57
C GLY A 136 12.74 -3.96 20.17
N ILE A 137 12.94 -5.27 20.04
CA ILE A 137 13.24 -5.93 18.76
C ILE A 137 12.14 -5.70 17.70
N TRP A 138 10.88 -5.51 18.13
CA TRP A 138 9.76 -5.18 17.24
C TRP A 138 9.93 -3.84 16.52
N THR A 139 10.74 -2.92 17.06
CA THR A 139 10.99 -1.61 16.45
C THR A 139 11.57 -1.73 15.04
N ILE A 140 12.42 -2.73 14.79
CA ILE A 140 12.98 -2.99 13.46
C ILE A 140 11.87 -3.34 12.47
N PHE A 141 10.89 -4.13 12.92
CA PHE A 141 9.73 -4.52 12.13
C PHE A 141 8.77 -3.37 11.87
N VAL A 142 8.64 -2.44 12.83
CA VAL A 142 7.87 -1.20 12.63
C VAL A 142 8.56 -0.27 11.63
N ILE A 143 9.88 -0.05 11.78
CA ILE A 143 10.67 0.83 10.91
C ILE A 143 10.62 0.38 9.45
N PHE A 144 10.71 -0.94 9.21
CA PHE A 144 10.75 -1.55 7.89
C PHE A 144 9.48 -2.34 7.52
N SER A 145 8.34 -1.99 8.12
CA SER A 145 7.04 -2.65 7.95
C SER A 145 6.58 -2.83 6.51
N ARG A 146 7.03 -2.00 5.56
CA ARG A 146 6.67 -2.13 4.13
C ARG A 146 7.23 -3.39 3.47
N PHE A 147 8.31 -3.97 4.00
CA PHE A 147 8.88 -5.21 3.48
C PHE A 147 7.93 -6.41 3.57
N ILE A 148 6.99 -6.38 4.53
CA ILE A 148 5.93 -7.37 4.66
C ILE A 148 5.14 -7.51 3.35
N TYR A 149 4.76 -6.39 2.73
CA TYR A 149 3.95 -6.36 1.52
C TYR A 149 4.73 -6.75 0.27
N LEU A 150 6.02 -6.40 0.21
CA LEU A 150 6.91 -6.88 -0.84
C LEU A 150 7.00 -8.40 -0.83
N SER A 151 6.95 -9.02 0.36
CA SER A 151 6.93 -10.48 0.48
C SER A 151 5.73 -11.08 -0.25
N PHE A 152 4.51 -10.57 -0.01
CA PHE A 152 3.28 -11.12 -0.58
C PHE A 152 3.19 -10.93 -2.09
N ILE A 153 3.79 -9.86 -2.63
CA ILE A 153 3.94 -9.72 -4.08
C ILE A 153 4.86 -10.80 -4.64
N LEU A 154 5.94 -11.16 -3.94
CA LEU A 154 6.96 -12.10 -4.44
C LEU A 154 6.65 -13.58 -4.15
N VAL A 155 5.77 -13.88 -3.20
CA VAL A 155 5.38 -15.26 -2.85
C VAL A 155 4.90 -16.08 -4.06
N PRO A 156 4.08 -15.56 -4.99
CA PRO A 156 3.68 -16.31 -6.19
C PRO A 156 4.86 -16.73 -7.08
N LEU A 157 5.94 -15.93 -7.14
CA LEU A 157 7.18 -16.32 -7.81
C LEU A 157 7.86 -17.49 -7.11
N LEU A 158 7.87 -17.50 -5.76
CA LEU A 158 8.43 -18.60 -4.99
C LEU A 158 7.65 -19.89 -5.23
N ILE A 159 6.32 -19.85 -5.10
CA ILE A 159 5.42 -21.00 -5.29
C ILE A 159 5.58 -21.67 -6.67
N ARG A 160 5.74 -20.85 -7.72
CA ARG A 160 5.84 -21.32 -9.10
C ARG A 160 7.06 -22.22 -9.32
N ASP A 161 8.18 -21.87 -8.68
CA ASP A 161 9.48 -22.45 -9.01
C ASP A 161 10.04 -23.36 -7.88
N THR A 162 9.30 -23.56 -6.80
CA THR A 162 9.67 -24.45 -5.68
C THR A 162 9.11 -25.86 -5.84
N GLN A 163 9.74 -26.82 -5.15
CA GLN A 163 9.29 -28.22 -5.13
C GLN A 163 7.97 -28.38 -4.36
N THR A 164 7.29 -29.51 -4.55
CA THR A 164 6.00 -29.79 -3.92
C THR A 164 5.99 -29.61 -2.40
N VAL A 165 7.03 -30.08 -1.70
CA VAL A 165 7.14 -29.96 -0.23
C VAL A 165 7.26 -28.50 0.20
N GLU A 166 8.21 -27.76 -0.40
CA GLU A 166 8.42 -26.33 -0.13
C GLU A 166 7.16 -25.52 -0.41
N ARG A 167 6.43 -25.85 -1.48
CA ARG A 167 5.16 -25.22 -1.84
C ARG A 167 4.10 -25.41 -0.76
N TYR A 168 3.93 -26.63 -0.24
CA TYR A 168 3.02 -26.88 0.87
C TYR A 168 3.46 -26.16 2.14
N THR A 169 4.76 -26.06 2.41
CA THR A 169 5.29 -25.25 3.52
C THR A 169 4.91 -23.78 3.38
N ILE A 170 5.05 -23.19 2.18
CA ILE A 170 4.65 -21.80 1.93
C ILE A 170 3.14 -21.63 2.16
N TYR A 171 2.30 -22.52 1.65
CA TYR A 171 0.85 -22.46 1.86
C TYR A 171 0.46 -22.56 3.35
N PHE A 172 1.08 -23.49 4.07
CA PHE A 172 0.87 -23.63 5.51
C PHE A 172 1.26 -22.35 6.26
N LEU A 173 2.44 -21.78 5.97
CA LEU A 173 2.91 -20.55 6.60
C LEU A 173 2.05 -19.33 6.23
N LEU A 174 1.52 -19.26 5.02
CA LEU A 174 0.56 -18.22 4.61
C LEU A 174 -0.76 -18.34 5.38
N ALA A 175 -1.30 -19.56 5.50
CA ALA A 175 -2.52 -19.81 6.26
C ALA A 175 -2.33 -19.42 7.73
N LEU A 176 -1.20 -19.82 8.32
CA LEU A 176 -0.82 -19.44 9.69
C LEU A 176 -0.67 -17.91 9.82
N TYR A 177 -0.01 -17.26 8.87
CA TYR A 177 0.13 -15.80 8.84
C TYR A 177 -1.25 -15.12 8.82
N LEU A 178 -2.14 -15.53 7.92
CA LEU A 178 -3.47 -14.92 7.78
C LEU A 178 -4.34 -15.16 9.03
N MET A 179 -4.25 -16.33 9.64
CA MET A 179 -4.95 -16.64 10.89
C MET A 179 -4.47 -15.75 12.04
N LEU A 180 -3.15 -15.60 12.21
CA LEU A 180 -2.57 -14.72 13.21
C LEU A 180 -2.88 -13.24 12.92
N ALA A 181 -2.80 -12.83 11.65
CA ALA A 181 -3.15 -11.48 11.21
C ALA A 181 -4.63 -11.15 11.51
N PHE A 182 -5.52 -12.11 11.32
CA PHE A 182 -6.93 -11.98 11.68
C PHE A 182 -7.10 -11.80 13.20
N ALA A 183 -6.41 -12.62 14.00
CA ALA A 183 -6.45 -12.52 15.46
C ALA A 183 -5.96 -11.15 16.00
N THR A 184 -5.14 -10.41 15.23
CA THR A 184 -4.74 -9.04 15.61
C THR A 184 -5.88 -8.02 15.58
N GLY A 185 -7.02 -8.33 14.97
CA GLY A 185 -8.09 -7.36 14.71
C GLY A 185 -7.76 -6.36 13.60
N SER A 186 -6.59 -6.42 12.96
CA SER A 186 -6.22 -5.50 11.89
C SER A 186 -6.76 -5.96 10.53
N ARG A 187 -7.85 -5.35 10.06
CA ARG A 187 -8.40 -5.61 8.71
C ARG A 187 -7.36 -5.44 7.59
N GLY A 188 -6.47 -4.46 7.73
CA GLY A 188 -5.39 -4.22 6.75
C GLY A 188 -4.34 -5.35 6.75
N ALA A 189 -4.04 -5.94 7.90
CA ALA A 189 -3.10 -7.05 7.99
C ALA A 189 -3.63 -8.34 7.32
N VAL A 190 -4.93 -8.44 7.06
CA VAL A 190 -5.54 -9.57 6.34
C VAL A 190 -5.75 -9.23 4.86
N LEU A 191 -6.44 -8.11 4.58
CA LEU A 191 -6.86 -7.77 3.22
C LEU A 191 -5.68 -7.42 2.31
N TYR A 192 -4.69 -6.67 2.81
CA TYR A 192 -3.59 -6.22 1.97
C TYR A 192 -2.68 -7.38 1.53
N PRO A 193 -2.26 -8.32 2.39
CA PRO A 193 -1.53 -9.51 1.93
C PRO A 193 -2.25 -10.29 0.83
N ILE A 194 -3.56 -10.48 0.95
CA ILE A 194 -4.36 -11.15 -0.09
C ILE A 194 -4.30 -10.35 -1.40
N LEU A 195 -4.54 -9.04 -1.36
CA LEU A 195 -4.45 -8.18 -2.54
C LEU A 195 -3.06 -8.23 -3.18
N HIS A 196 -2.00 -8.20 -2.39
CA HIS A 196 -0.62 -8.25 -2.87
C HIS A 196 -0.26 -9.63 -3.47
N LEU A 197 -0.81 -10.72 -2.93
CA LEU A 197 -0.71 -12.06 -3.54
C LEU A 197 -1.37 -12.10 -4.92
N LEU A 198 -2.54 -11.47 -5.10
CA LEU A 198 -3.21 -11.37 -6.41
C LEU A 198 -2.37 -10.56 -7.41
N VAL A 199 -1.81 -9.44 -6.98
CA VAL A 199 -0.92 -8.61 -7.81
C VAL A 199 0.32 -9.41 -8.23
N GLY A 200 0.94 -10.13 -7.29
CA GLY A 200 2.06 -11.02 -7.55
C GLY A 200 1.70 -12.14 -8.53
N TYR A 201 0.55 -12.80 -8.33
CA TYR A 201 0.10 -13.89 -9.19
C TYR A 201 -0.08 -13.42 -10.63
N TRP A 202 -0.75 -12.27 -10.85
CA TRP A 202 -0.85 -11.66 -12.18
C TRP A 202 0.53 -11.37 -12.79
N MET A 203 1.40 -10.72 -12.01
CA MET A 203 2.71 -10.28 -12.48
C MET A 203 3.63 -11.44 -12.87
N PHE A 204 3.52 -12.60 -12.23
CA PHE A 204 4.35 -13.77 -12.49
C PHE A 204 3.71 -14.82 -13.41
N GLY A 205 2.71 -14.42 -14.20
CA GLY A 205 2.16 -15.23 -15.29
C GLY A 205 0.86 -15.96 -14.95
N GLY A 206 0.13 -15.50 -13.95
CA GLY A 206 -1.18 -16.02 -13.58
C GLY A 206 -2.24 -15.85 -14.67
N SER A 207 -3.24 -16.75 -14.70
CA SER A 207 -4.31 -16.66 -15.69
C SER A 207 -5.25 -15.49 -15.40
N GLY A 208 -5.67 -14.77 -16.44
CA GLY A 208 -6.57 -13.63 -16.29
C GLY A 208 -7.95 -14.01 -15.78
N GLU A 209 -8.47 -15.18 -16.14
CA GLU A 209 -9.76 -15.66 -15.63
C GLU A 209 -9.71 -15.93 -14.12
N MET A 210 -8.64 -16.55 -13.62
CA MET A 210 -8.48 -16.80 -12.20
C MET A 210 -8.31 -15.49 -11.41
N ILE A 211 -7.60 -14.50 -11.97
CA ILE A 211 -7.50 -13.16 -11.36
C ILE A 211 -8.86 -12.48 -11.26
N LYS A 212 -9.69 -12.52 -12.32
CA LYS A 212 -11.04 -11.95 -12.28
C LYS A 212 -11.88 -12.58 -11.17
N GLN A 213 -11.90 -13.91 -11.10
CA GLN A 213 -12.61 -14.65 -10.05
C GLN A 213 -12.10 -14.29 -8.66
N ALA A 214 -10.78 -14.25 -8.48
CA ALA A 214 -10.15 -13.93 -7.20
C ALA A 214 -10.41 -12.48 -6.75
N ILE A 215 -10.48 -11.51 -7.69
CA ILE A 215 -10.88 -10.13 -7.38
C ILE A 215 -12.33 -10.08 -6.89
N VAL A 216 -13.26 -10.79 -7.54
CA VAL A 216 -14.66 -10.85 -7.09
C VAL A 216 -14.75 -11.45 -5.68
N ILE A 217 -14.06 -12.57 -5.44
CA ILE A 217 -14.00 -13.21 -4.12
C ILE A 217 -13.40 -12.24 -3.09
N PHE A 218 -12.31 -11.53 -3.43
CA PHE A 218 -11.68 -10.55 -2.56
C PHE A 218 -12.63 -9.40 -2.22
N LEU A 219 -13.40 -8.88 -3.18
CA LEU A 219 -14.35 -7.79 -2.93
C LEU A 219 -15.49 -8.23 -2.01
N VAL A 220 -16.05 -9.43 -2.23
CA VAL A 220 -17.08 -10.01 -1.35
C VAL A 220 -16.50 -10.22 0.06
N LEU A 221 -15.30 -10.79 0.16
CA LEU A 221 -14.62 -10.99 1.43
C LEU A 221 -14.37 -9.66 2.14
N ALA A 222 -13.88 -8.63 1.44
CA ALA A 222 -13.61 -7.32 2.02
C ALA A 222 -14.90 -6.66 2.55
N PHE A 223 -16.00 -6.76 1.79
CA PHE A 223 -17.28 -6.19 2.18
C PHE A 223 -17.83 -6.81 3.48
N PHE A 224 -17.63 -8.11 3.69
CA PHE A 224 -18.00 -8.78 4.94
C PHE A 224 -16.99 -8.55 6.07
N LEU A 225 -15.69 -8.67 5.75
CA LEU A 225 -14.63 -8.66 6.75
C LEU A 225 -14.45 -7.28 7.39
N ILE A 226 -14.68 -6.18 6.67
CA ILE A 226 -14.53 -4.84 7.22
C ILE A 226 -15.47 -4.59 8.43
N PRO A 227 -16.81 -4.73 8.31
CA PRO A 227 -17.73 -4.51 9.43
C PRO A 227 -17.61 -5.59 10.51
N PHE A 228 -17.28 -6.83 10.11
CA PHE A 228 -16.98 -7.91 11.05
C PHE A 228 -15.78 -7.55 11.94
N MET A 229 -14.65 -7.17 11.35
CA MET A 229 -13.43 -6.84 12.09
C MET A 229 -13.60 -5.59 12.95
N ASP A 230 -14.47 -4.67 12.55
CA ASP A 230 -14.86 -3.52 13.37
C ASP A 230 -15.62 -3.97 14.63
N ALA A 231 -16.65 -4.82 14.50
CA ALA A 231 -17.35 -5.37 15.67
C ALA A 231 -16.42 -6.22 16.54
N TYR A 232 -15.62 -7.07 15.90
CA TYR A 232 -14.68 -7.97 16.55
C TYR A 232 -13.76 -7.23 17.53
N ARG A 233 -13.19 -6.10 17.10
CA ARG A 233 -12.32 -5.25 17.93
C ARG A 233 -13.05 -4.58 19.09
N ASN A 234 -14.36 -4.36 18.95
CA ASN A 234 -15.18 -3.67 19.94
C ASN A 234 -15.84 -4.63 20.95
N THR A 235 -15.61 -5.94 20.82
CA THR A 235 -16.04 -6.94 21.83
C THR A 235 -15.26 -6.79 23.15
N LYS A 236 -15.85 -7.23 24.25
CA LYS A 236 -15.15 -7.22 25.55
C LYS A 236 -14.04 -8.24 25.56
N ALA A 237 -14.31 -9.46 25.08
CA ALA A 237 -13.32 -10.53 25.01
C ALA A 237 -12.09 -10.14 24.18
N PHE A 238 -12.25 -9.41 23.06
CA PHE A 238 -11.10 -8.91 22.31
C PHE A 238 -10.27 -7.91 23.11
N ASN A 239 -10.92 -7.01 23.84
CA ASN A 239 -10.22 -5.98 24.62
C ASN A 239 -9.47 -6.55 25.83
N THR A 240 -10.00 -7.59 26.47
CA THR A 240 -9.42 -8.17 27.69
C THR A 240 -8.43 -9.31 27.44
N SER A 241 -8.54 -10.03 26.31
CA SER A 241 -7.59 -11.08 25.96
C SER A 241 -6.30 -10.50 25.38
N ALA A 242 -5.17 -11.21 25.52
CA ALA A 242 -3.91 -10.84 24.89
C ALA A 242 -3.71 -11.61 23.56
N LEU A 243 -3.05 -11.00 22.58
CA LEU A 243 -2.77 -11.66 21.30
C LEU A 243 -1.89 -12.93 21.45
N SER A 244 -1.12 -12.99 22.55
CA SER A 244 -0.36 -14.17 22.94
C SER A 244 -1.22 -15.38 23.30
N ASN A 245 -2.53 -15.19 23.57
CA ASN A 245 -3.53 -16.26 23.72
C ASN A 245 -4.53 -16.24 22.56
N PRO A 246 -4.14 -16.71 21.36
CA PRO A 246 -4.98 -16.62 20.16
C PRO A 246 -6.27 -17.45 20.27
N ILE A 247 -6.32 -18.48 21.11
CA ILE A 247 -7.52 -19.32 21.28
C ILE A 247 -8.61 -18.53 22.00
N GLU A 248 -8.28 -17.88 23.11
CA GLU A 248 -9.20 -16.99 23.84
C GLU A 248 -9.63 -15.81 22.94
N ARG A 249 -8.67 -15.27 22.17
CA ARG A 249 -8.94 -14.22 21.18
C ARG A 249 -9.93 -14.66 20.10
N LEU A 250 -9.91 -15.93 19.68
CA LEU A 250 -10.87 -16.48 18.71
C LEU A 250 -12.25 -16.73 19.30
N GLN A 251 -12.40 -16.85 20.62
CA GLN A 251 -13.72 -16.94 21.26
C GLN A 251 -14.52 -15.64 21.11
N SER A 252 -13.87 -14.49 20.95
CA SER A 252 -14.56 -13.22 20.68
C SER A 252 -15.32 -13.19 19.33
N VAL A 253 -15.11 -14.17 18.44
CA VAL A 253 -15.90 -14.34 17.22
C VAL A 253 -17.38 -14.56 17.53
N THR A 254 -17.74 -15.22 18.64
CA THR A 254 -19.15 -15.41 18.99
C THR A 254 -19.80 -14.11 19.45
N GLU A 255 -19.13 -13.34 20.32
CA GLU A 255 -19.60 -12.00 20.76
C GLU A 255 -19.71 -11.00 19.60
N THR A 256 -18.92 -11.21 18.54
CA THR A 256 -18.96 -10.36 17.34
C THR A 256 -20.28 -10.48 16.61
N ASN A 257 -20.88 -11.68 16.57
CA ASN A 257 -22.17 -11.89 15.92
C ASN A 257 -23.28 -11.13 16.68
N ASP A 258 -23.26 -11.18 18.02
CA ASP A 258 -24.22 -10.46 18.85
C ASP A 258 -24.15 -8.93 18.60
N LEU A 259 -22.94 -8.38 18.42
CA LEU A 259 -22.73 -6.97 18.07
C LEU A 259 -23.08 -6.63 16.61
N LEU A 260 -23.08 -7.60 15.70
CA LEU A 260 -23.50 -7.38 14.30
C LEU A 260 -25.03 -7.33 14.19
N ASP A 261 -25.74 -7.98 15.11
CA ASP A 261 -27.19 -8.04 15.15
C ASP A 261 -27.83 -6.91 15.99
N ASP A 262 -27.04 -6.07 16.68
CA ASP A 262 -27.56 -4.94 17.47
C ASP A 262 -28.20 -3.87 16.57
N PRO A 263 -29.53 -3.63 16.69
CA PRO A 263 -30.23 -2.66 15.86
C PRO A 263 -29.86 -1.20 16.15
N ASN A 264 -29.22 -0.92 17.29
CA ASN A 264 -28.78 0.43 17.65
C ASN A 264 -27.37 0.76 17.13
N ARG A 265 -26.70 -0.22 16.50
CA ARG A 265 -25.35 -0.02 15.97
C ARG A 265 -25.40 0.77 14.66
N THR A 266 -24.35 1.56 14.42
CA THR A 266 -24.11 2.19 13.13
C THR A 266 -24.18 1.18 11.99
N SER A 267 -24.88 1.53 10.91
CA SER A 267 -25.06 0.67 9.74
C SER A 267 -23.74 0.06 9.24
N ASN A 268 -23.73 -1.24 8.95
CA ASN A 268 -22.57 -1.92 8.36
C ASN A 268 -22.15 -1.30 7.01
N LEU A 269 -23.10 -0.74 6.25
CA LEU A 269 -22.80 0.00 5.03
C LEU A 269 -22.03 1.28 5.34
N TRP A 270 -22.48 2.03 6.36
CA TRP A 270 -21.79 3.24 6.80
C TRP A 270 -20.38 2.93 7.29
N LEU A 271 -20.20 1.90 8.13
CA LEU A 271 -18.89 1.49 8.64
C LEU A 271 -17.95 1.06 7.51
N THR A 272 -18.46 0.31 6.54
CA THR A 272 -17.71 -0.10 5.35
C THR A 272 -17.32 1.12 4.52
N GLY A 273 -18.26 2.04 4.29
CA GLY A 273 -18.02 3.27 3.56
C GLY A 273 -16.96 4.14 4.23
N ARG A 274 -17.07 4.34 5.55
CA ARG A 274 -16.12 5.07 6.38
C ARG A 274 -14.72 4.45 6.33
N ALA A 275 -14.66 3.12 6.38
CA ALA A 275 -13.41 2.37 6.28
C ALA A 275 -12.72 2.55 4.93
N LEU A 276 -13.49 2.61 3.83
CA LEU A 276 -12.98 2.84 2.49
C LEU A 276 -12.53 4.29 2.28
N VAL A 277 -13.28 5.27 2.79
CA VAL A 277 -12.90 6.70 2.76
C VAL A 277 -11.59 6.91 3.51
N GLY A 278 -11.47 6.34 4.71
CA GLY A 278 -10.21 6.23 5.45
C GLY A 278 -9.58 7.56 5.90
N ALA A 279 -10.32 8.68 5.83
CA ALA A 279 -9.87 10.01 6.27
C ALA A 279 -11.04 10.83 6.85
N SER A 280 -10.77 11.65 7.86
CA SER A 280 -11.73 12.56 8.52
C SER A 280 -11.65 13.98 7.96
N ASP A 281 -11.66 14.15 6.64
CA ASP A 281 -11.52 15.50 6.09
C ASP A 281 -12.83 16.31 6.19
N ASP A 282 -13.97 15.63 6.37
CA ASP A 282 -15.31 16.19 6.53
C ASP A 282 -15.35 17.25 7.65
N ILE A 283 -14.80 16.95 8.83
CA ILE A 283 -14.71 17.89 9.94
C ILE A 283 -13.87 19.14 9.62
N ILE A 284 -12.92 19.05 8.69
CA ILE A 284 -12.10 20.20 8.27
C ILE A 284 -12.92 21.10 7.36
N TYR A 285 -13.63 20.53 6.38
CA TYR A 285 -14.47 21.28 5.45
C TYR A 285 -15.63 21.97 6.16
N GLU A 286 -16.18 21.34 7.20
CA GLU A 286 -17.26 21.89 8.01
C GLU A 286 -16.80 23.12 8.81
N ASN A 287 -15.66 23.00 9.50
CA ASN A 287 -15.25 23.97 10.51
C ASN A 287 -14.27 25.03 9.99
N THR A 288 -13.69 24.87 8.79
CA THR A 288 -12.69 25.80 8.24
C THR A 288 -13.24 26.55 7.03
N PRO A 289 -13.19 27.89 6.98
CA PRO A 289 -12.56 28.81 7.95
C PRO A 289 -13.52 29.38 9.00
N SER A 290 -14.77 28.91 9.06
CA SER A 290 -15.87 29.50 9.82
C SER A 290 -15.65 29.49 11.33
N VAL A 291 -15.25 28.33 11.88
CA VAL A 291 -15.01 28.10 13.31
C VAL A 291 -13.53 28.16 13.62
N ILE A 292 -12.71 27.46 12.81
CA ILE A 292 -11.26 27.40 12.95
C ILE A 292 -10.64 28.14 11.75
N PRO A 293 -9.80 29.16 11.97
CA PRO A 293 -9.17 29.88 10.88
C PRO A 293 -8.16 29.01 10.13
N TYR A 294 -7.83 29.40 8.89
CA TYR A 294 -6.82 28.71 8.11
C TYR A 294 -5.47 28.64 8.83
N ALA A 295 -4.89 27.45 8.89
CA ALA A 295 -3.63 27.18 9.60
C ALA A 295 -2.38 27.74 8.91
N LYS A 296 -2.45 28.03 7.61
CA LYS A 296 -1.34 28.55 6.79
C LYS A 296 -0.07 27.69 6.98
N TRP A 297 1.03 28.31 7.41
CA TRP A 297 2.35 27.69 7.52
C TRP A 297 2.64 27.04 8.89
N GLU A 298 1.63 26.90 9.74
CA GLU A 298 1.79 26.34 11.09
C GLU A 298 2.52 24.98 11.08
N ASN A 299 3.52 24.85 11.95
CA ASN A 299 4.32 23.65 12.19
C ASN A 299 5.10 23.10 10.97
N ILE A 300 5.30 23.88 9.90
CA ILE A 300 6.05 23.41 8.73
C ILE A 300 7.56 23.29 8.98
N ASP A 301 8.07 24.03 9.96
CA ASP A 301 9.43 23.91 10.49
C ASP A 301 9.74 22.50 11.05
N ALA A 302 8.72 21.72 11.42
CA ALA A 302 8.84 20.30 11.78
C ALA A 302 9.65 19.49 10.76
N VAL A 303 9.55 19.84 9.47
CA VAL A 303 10.25 19.17 8.36
C VAL A 303 11.78 19.19 8.55
N LEU A 304 12.33 20.20 9.23
CA LEU A 304 13.76 20.30 9.53
C LEU A 304 14.25 19.21 10.50
N TYR A 305 13.33 18.59 11.25
CA TYR A 305 13.64 17.58 12.27
C TYR A 305 13.39 16.14 11.80
N ILE A 306 13.09 15.92 10.51
CA ILE A 306 12.77 14.61 9.95
C ILE A 306 13.86 13.57 10.26
N TRP A 307 15.12 13.93 10.09
CA TRP A 307 16.26 13.02 10.29
C TRP A 307 16.74 12.93 11.73
N VAL A 308 16.18 13.73 12.64
CA VAL A 308 16.58 13.72 14.05
C VAL A 308 15.85 12.57 14.76
N PRO A 309 16.56 11.56 15.30
CA PRO A 309 15.92 10.48 16.05
C PRO A 309 15.16 11.02 17.27
N LYS A 310 13.96 10.49 17.54
CA LYS A 310 13.16 10.91 18.71
C LYS A 310 13.88 10.66 20.04
N LEU A 311 14.78 9.68 20.08
CA LEU A 311 15.65 9.42 21.24
C LEU A 311 16.59 10.60 21.54
N LEU A 312 17.10 11.28 20.50
CA LEU A 312 18.02 12.41 20.63
C LEU A 312 17.29 13.75 20.79
N ALA A 313 16.10 13.87 20.23
CA ALA A 313 15.24 15.03 20.39
C ALA A 313 13.80 14.59 20.74
N PRO A 314 13.52 14.29 22.02
CA PRO A 314 12.18 13.90 22.47
C PRO A 314 11.13 15.00 22.24
N TRP A 315 11.57 16.26 22.24
CA TRP A 315 10.77 17.46 22.04
C TRP A 315 10.45 17.75 20.57
N LYS A 316 10.99 16.97 19.62
CA LYS A 316 10.81 17.29 18.20
C LYS A 316 9.33 17.28 17.81
N PRO A 317 8.89 18.19 16.91
CA PRO A 317 7.50 18.23 16.48
C PRO A 317 7.03 16.91 15.85
N LEU A 318 5.73 16.63 15.99
CA LEU A 318 5.10 15.48 15.36
C LEU A 318 4.98 15.71 13.84
N LEU A 319 5.53 14.76 13.07
CA LEU A 319 5.51 14.80 11.61
C LEU A 319 4.36 13.97 11.01
N ILE A 320 3.84 13.01 11.78
CA ILE A 320 2.63 12.25 11.45
C ILE A 320 1.51 12.84 12.32
N ASP A 321 0.92 13.93 11.84
CA ASP A 321 0.07 14.85 12.61
C ASP A 321 -1.44 14.68 12.36
N GLY A 322 -1.85 13.78 11.47
CA GLY A 322 -3.27 13.60 11.10
C GLY A 322 -4.19 13.38 12.31
N ASN A 323 -3.77 12.57 13.29
CA ASN A 323 -4.56 12.34 14.49
C ASN A 323 -4.64 13.59 15.38
N GLU A 324 -3.53 14.32 15.58
CA GLU A 324 -3.51 15.54 16.38
C GLU A 324 -4.34 16.66 15.74
N ILE A 325 -4.37 16.75 14.41
CA ILE A 325 -5.29 17.64 13.71
C ILE A 325 -6.74 17.28 14.07
N VAL A 326 -7.13 16.00 14.00
CA VAL A 326 -8.50 15.57 14.33
C VAL A 326 -8.83 15.87 15.80
N VAL A 327 -7.90 15.64 16.73
CA VAL A 327 -8.06 16.01 18.14
C VAL A 327 -8.29 17.52 18.28
N GLY A 328 -7.54 18.34 17.55
CA GLY A 328 -7.71 19.80 17.55
C GLY A 328 -9.09 20.27 17.06
N TYR A 329 -9.72 19.53 16.14
CA TYR A 329 -11.05 19.85 15.61
C TYR A 329 -12.20 19.31 16.47
N THR A 330 -12.02 18.14 17.08
CA THR A 330 -13.11 17.44 17.79
C THR A 330 -13.03 17.55 19.31
N GLY A 331 -11.85 17.89 19.85
CA GLY A 331 -11.55 17.80 21.28
C GLY A 331 -11.45 16.36 21.83
N ILE A 332 -11.62 15.35 20.98
CA ILE A 332 -11.69 13.94 21.38
C ILE A 332 -10.38 13.25 21.00
N ARG A 333 -9.69 12.68 22.00
CA ARG A 333 -8.50 11.86 21.77
C ARG A 333 -8.91 10.40 21.57
N TYR A 334 -8.66 9.88 20.37
CA TYR A 334 -8.86 8.47 20.05
C TYR A 334 -7.68 7.64 20.54
N GLU A 335 -7.89 6.83 21.59
CA GLU A 335 -6.81 6.04 22.22
C GLU A 335 -6.39 4.80 21.40
N ARG A 336 -7.25 4.29 20.50
CA ARG A 336 -7.06 2.97 19.84
C ARG A 336 -7.23 2.99 18.32
N SER A 337 -7.57 4.15 17.77
CA SER A 337 -7.79 4.34 16.33
C SER A 337 -7.15 5.65 15.92
N SER A 338 -6.34 5.62 14.87
CA SER A 338 -5.82 6.85 14.28
C SER A 338 -6.86 7.37 13.30
N ALA A 339 -7.45 8.53 13.59
CA ALA A 339 -8.16 9.28 12.58
C ALA A 339 -7.11 9.92 11.65
N ASN A 340 -7.19 9.64 10.35
CA ASN A 340 -6.24 10.18 9.37
C ASN A 340 -6.84 11.42 8.71
N ILE A 341 -5.98 12.34 8.29
CA ILE A 341 -6.35 13.48 7.44
C ILE A 341 -5.62 13.31 6.12
N SER A 342 -6.34 13.49 5.01
CA SER A 342 -5.74 13.43 3.69
C SER A 342 -4.95 14.70 3.37
N PHE A 343 -4.10 14.62 2.36
CA PHE A 343 -3.37 15.78 1.84
C PHE A 343 -4.32 16.90 1.42
N ASN A 344 -5.43 16.54 0.78
CA ASN A 344 -6.42 17.51 0.33
C ASN A 344 -7.08 18.21 1.52
N GLY A 345 -7.46 17.45 2.55
CA GLY A 345 -7.99 17.99 3.80
C GLY A 345 -7.01 18.97 4.47
N ASP A 346 -5.74 18.59 4.64
CA ASP A 346 -4.74 19.47 5.26
C ASP A 346 -4.40 20.69 4.38
N MET A 347 -4.40 20.55 3.05
CA MET A 347 -4.17 21.69 2.14
C MET A 347 -5.33 22.68 2.15
N TYR A 348 -6.57 22.18 2.24
CA TYR A 348 -7.74 23.02 2.48
C TYR A 348 -7.66 23.71 3.85
N ARG A 349 -7.32 22.96 4.91
CA ARG A 349 -7.10 23.51 6.26
C ARG A 349 -6.12 24.67 6.28
N ARG A 350 -5.05 24.58 5.48
CA ARG A 350 -3.96 25.57 5.48
C ARG A 350 -4.23 26.77 4.58
N PHE A 351 -4.76 26.56 3.38
CA PHE A 351 -4.85 27.61 2.35
C PHE A 351 -6.16 27.57 1.54
N GLY A 352 -7.19 26.88 2.03
CA GLY A 352 -8.48 26.71 1.36
C GLY A 352 -8.36 25.98 0.02
N TRP A 353 -9.33 26.21 -0.87
CA TRP A 353 -9.39 25.57 -2.19
C TRP A 353 -8.17 25.87 -3.07
N LEU A 354 -7.57 27.06 -2.95
CA LEU A 354 -6.34 27.39 -3.66
C LEU A 354 -5.18 26.48 -3.24
N GLY A 355 -5.09 26.19 -1.93
CA GLY A 355 -4.16 25.21 -1.38
C GLY A 355 -4.30 23.86 -2.04
N VAL A 356 -5.52 23.32 -2.11
CA VAL A 356 -5.82 22.03 -2.74
C VAL A 356 -5.34 22.02 -4.19
N ILE A 357 -5.68 23.03 -5.00
CA ILE A 357 -5.30 23.08 -6.42
C ILE A 357 -3.78 23.11 -6.60
N VAL A 358 -3.10 24.07 -5.96
CA VAL A 358 -1.65 24.30 -6.14
C VAL A 358 -0.84 23.10 -5.64
N SER A 359 -1.17 22.59 -4.47
CA SER A 359 -0.46 21.46 -3.86
C SER A 359 -0.60 20.18 -4.68
N ASN A 360 -1.78 19.88 -5.23
CA ASN A 360 -1.98 18.71 -6.08
C ASN A 360 -1.23 18.81 -7.41
N PHE A 361 -1.15 20.00 -8.00
CA PHE A 361 -0.31 20.24 -9.17
C PHE A 361 1.18 19.97 -8.88
N LEU A 362 1.70 20.52 -7.77
CA LEU A 362 3.09 20.32 -7.35
C LEU A 362 3.37 18.85 -7.00
N PHE A 363 2.45 18.21 -6.28
CA PHE A 363 2.54 16.79 -5.96
C PHE A 363 2.56 15.94 -7.23
N ALA A 364 1.69 16.21 -8.20
CA ALA A 364 1.65 15.50 -9.47
C ALA A 364 2.97 15.62 -10.25
N LEU A 365 3.59 16.81 -10.28
CA LEU A 365 4.91 17.04 -10.88
C LEU A 365 5.99 16.21 -10.18
N PHE A 366 6.08 16.33 -8.86
CA PHE A 366 7.08 15.64 -8.06
C PHE A 366 6.93 14.11 -8.17
N TYR A 367 5.70 13.60 -8.02
CA TYR A 367 5.41 12.17 -8.11
C TYR A 367 5.74 11.61 -9.50
N SER A 368 5.39 12.33 -10.57
CA SER A 368 5.69 11.91 -11.94
C SER A 368 7.19 11.89 -12.23
N PHE A 369 7.94 12.83 -11.67
CA PHE A 369 9.40 12.86 -11.74
C PHE A 369 10.03 11.66 -11.03
N VAL A 370 9.60 11.35 -9.80
CA VAL A 370 10.08 10.18 -9.05
C VAL A 370 9.82 8.89 -9.84
N LEU A 371 8.60 8.68 -10.32
CA LEU A 371 8.26 7.47 -11.07
C LEU A 371 9.06 7.36 -12.37
N SER A 372 9.27 8.47 -13.06
CA SER A 372 10.15 8.51 -14.23
C SER A 372 11.57 8.09 -13.88
N TYR A 373 12.09 8.51 -12.74
CA TYR A 373 13.41 8.10 -12.28
C TYR A 373 13.45 6.59 -11.97
N ILE A 374 12.43 6.06 -11.30
CA ILE A 374 12.30 4.62 -11.01
C ILE A 374 12.28 3.81 -12.32
N PHE A 375 11.48 4.21 -13.31
CA PHE A 375 11.45 3.56 -14.62
C PHE A 375 12.77 3.70 -15.36
N PHE A 376 13.44 4.84 -15.28
CA PHE A 376 14.78 5.01 -15.84
C PHE A 376 15.79 4.03 -15.23
N VAL A 377 15.77 3.84 -13.91
CA VAL A 377 16.62 2.83 -13.25
C VAL A 377 16.32 1.44 -13.81
N TYR A 378 15.04 1.07 -13.90
CA TYR A 378 14.61 -0.24 -14.42
C TYR A 378 15.03 -0.48 -15.89
N PHE A 379 14.68 0.44 -16.79
CA PHE A 379 14.88 0.27 -18.22
C PHE A 379 16.30 0.55 -18.69
N SER A 380 17.06 1.41 -18.00
CA SER A 380 18.34 1.92 -18.49
C SER A 380 19.54 1.62 -17.60
N ARG A 381 19.37 1.30 -16.31
CA ARG A 381 20.49 1.03 -15.40
C ARG A 381 20.56 -0.42 -14.94
N ASN A 382 19.55 -0.89 -14.21
CA ASN A 382 19.54 -2.19 -13.57
C ASN A 382 18.10 -2.68 -13.40
N ALA A 383 17.75 -3.77 -14.10
CA ALA A 383 16.38 -4.27 -14.09
C ALA A 383 15.95 -4.77 -12.70
N LEU A 384 16.82 -5.43 -11.94
CA LEU A 384 16.45 -5.97 -10.63
C LEU A 384 16.23 -4.83 -9.62
N PHE A 385 17.19 -3.95 -9.46
CA PHE A 385 17.07 -2.84 -8.50
C PHE A 385 15.92 -1.91 -8.89
N GLY A 386 15.77 -1.58 -10.17
CA GLY A 386 14.63 -0.79 -10.66
C GLY A 386 13.29 -1.50 -10.40
N PHE A 387 13.24 -2.82 -10.53
CA PHE A 387 12.04 -3.59 -10.20
C PHE A 387 11.72 -3.53 -8.70
N LEU A 388 12.71 -3.64 -7.81
CA LEU A 388 12.50 -3.46 -6.37
C LEU A 388 11.98 -2.06 -6.02
N LEU A 389 12.45 -1.02 -6.72
CA LEU A 389 11.93 0.34 -6.56
C LEU A 389 10.48 0.46 -7.04
N ILE A 390 10.12 -0.21 -8.14
CA ILE A 390 8.72 -0.31 -8.58
C ILE A 390 7.88 -1.00 -7.50
N LEU A 391 8.32 -2.15 -6.97
CA LEU A 391 7.59 -2.84 -5.91
C LEU A 391 7.47 -1.98 -4.63
N LEU A 392 8.51 -1.23 -4.26
CA LEU A 392 8.44 -0.27 -3.16
C LEU A 392 7.35 0.77 -3.40
N SER A 393 7.21 1.28 -4.63
CA SER A 393 6.13 2.21 -4.98
C SER A 393 4.74 1.58 -4.85
N LEU A 394 4.60 0.28 -5.12
CA LEU A 394 3.34 -0.46 -4.94
C LEU A 394 2.97 -0.62 -3.46
N SER A 395 3.96 -0.74 -2.56
CA SER A 395 3.69 -0.84 -1.12
C SER A 395 3.00 0.40 -0.53
N PHE A 396 2.89 1.50 -1.29
CA PHE A 396 2.08 2.67 -0.93
C PHE A 396 0.57 2.47 -1.16
N LEU A 397 0.14 1.30 -1.66
CA LEU A 397 -1.24 0.82 -1.56
C LEU A 397 -1.74 0.61 -0.12
N MET A 398 -0.87 0.75 0.87
CA MET A 398 -1.17 0.58 2.28
C MET A 398 -1.52 1.88 2.99
N ASN A 399 -0.83 2.96 2.61
CA ASN A 399 -0.93 4.28 3.20
C ASN A 399 -1.11 5.24 2.06
N ILE A 400 -2.26 5.93 2.04
CA ILE A 400 -2.59 6.95 1.05
C ILE A 400 -1.32 7.80 0.85
N PRO A 401 -0.75 7.88 -0.36
CA PRO A 401 0.46 8.67 -0.61
C PRO A 401 0.27 10.17 -0.30
N ASN A 402 -1.00 10.54 -0.08
CA ASN A 402 -1.53 11.84 0.22
C ASN A 402 -2.15 11.83 1.64
N SER A 403 -1.32 11.64 2.68
CA SER A 403 -1.68 12.02 4.05
C SER A 403 -1.44 13.54 4.22
N THR A 404 -1.40 14.08 5.42
CA THR A 404 -1.12 15.51 5.68
C THR A 404 0.17 16.01 5.00
N LEU A 405 0.38 17.33 4.93
CA LEU A 405 1.61 17.89 4.36
C LEU A 405 2.87 17.33 5.04
N LEU A 406 2.86 17.32 6.38
CA LEU A 406 3.99 16.87 7.19
C LEU A 406 4.21 15.37 7.03
N SER A 407 3.14 14.57 7.00
CA SER A 407 3.22 13.14 6.76
C SER A 407 3.76 12.83 5.37
N THR A 408 3.35 13.61 4.37
CA THR A 408 3.87 13.53 3.00
C THR A 408 5.38 13.80 2.98
N PHE A 409 5.86 14.87 3.64
CA PHE A 409 7.30 15.14 3.76
C PHE A 409 8.04 14.02 4.50
N TRP A 410 7.49 13.50 5.60
CA TRP A 410 8.06 12.36 6.32
C TRP A 410 8.20 11.12 5.43
N ILE A 411 7.16 10.80 4.65
CA ILE A 411 7.16 9.67 3.74
C ILE A 411 8.28 9.81 2.71
N TRP A 412 8.38 10.97 2.05
CA TRP A 412 9.30 11.18 0.93
C TRP A 412 10.74 11.46 1.36
N LEU A 413 10.94 12.11 2.50
CA LEU A 413 12.27 12.50 2.98
C LEU A 413 12.86 11.54 4.01
N TRP A 414 12.07 10.69 4.67
CA TRP A 414 12.60 9.70 5.62
C TRP A 414 12.24 8.27 5.24
N ASP A 415 10.95 7.95 5.06
CA ASP A 415 10.56 6.56 4.82
C ASP A 415 11.14 6.04 3.50
N ILE A 416 10.99 6.76 2.39
CA ILE A 416 11.48 6.27 1.09
C ILE A 416 13.00 6.12 1.08
N PRO A 417 13.80 7.13 1.48
CA PRO A 417 15.26 7.00 1.50
C PRO A 417 15.76 5.81 2.32
N LYS A 418 15.24 5.57 3.52
CA LYS A 418 15.68 4.41 4.34
C LYS A 418 15.34 3.08 3.67
N TYR A 419 14.19 2.96 3.01
CA TYR A 419 13.82 1.74 2.27
C TYR A 419 14.71 1.56 1.02
N VAL A 420 15.02 2.63 0.28
CA VAL A 420 15.91 2.57 -0.89
C VAL A 420 17.30 2.08 -0.48
N ILE A 421 17.85 2.59 0.63
CA ILE A 421 19.13 2.17 1.18
C ILE A 421 19.09 0.68 1.57
N ALA A 422 18.08 0.26 2.32
CA ALA A 422 17.95 -1.13 2.73
C ALA A 422 17.76 -2.08 1.54
N LEU A 423 16.95 -1.69 0.54
CA LEU A 423 16.77 -2.45 -0.71
C LEU A 423 18.08 -2.57 -1.49
N PHE A 424 18.92 -1.54 -1.49
CA PHE A 424 20.22 -1.59 -2.15
C PHE A 424 21.13 -2.64 -1.52
N PHE A 425 21.18 -2.72 -0.18
CA PHE A 425 21.96 -3.75 0.52
C PHE A 425 21.41 -5.16 0.29
N ILE A 426 20.08 -5.33 0.37
CA ILE A 426 19.41 -6.61 0.09
C ILE A 426 19.69 -7.06 -1.36
N TYR A 427 19.60 -6.13 -2.32
CA TYR A 427 19.96 -6.34 -3.71
C TYR A 427 21.42 -6.82 -3.85
N LYS A 428 22.38 -6.10 -3.25
CA LYS A 428 23.80 -6.45 -3.33
C LYS A 428 24.09 -7.82 -2.71
N PHE A 429 23.45 -8.12 -1.59
CA PHE A 429 23.54 -9.43 -0.94
C PHE A 429 23.00 -10.55 -1.85
N ALA A 430 21.83 -10.38 -2.46
CA ALA A 430 21.26 -11.40 -3.34
C ALA A 430 22.10 -11.65 -4.61
N VAL A 431 22.67 -10.58 -5.19
CA VAL A 431 23.56 -10.69 -6.35
C VAL A 431 24.87 -11.40 -5.99
N SER A 432 25.48 -11.08 -4.84
CA SER A 432 26.72 -11.73 -4.42
C SER A 432 26.53 -13.22 -4.15
N ARG A 433 25.38 -13.63 -3.58
CA ARG A 433 25.05 -15.04 -3.33
C ARG A 433 24.80 -15.85 -4.60
N THR A 434 24.33 -15.21 -5.68
CA THR A 434 24.08 -15.88 -6.96
C THR A 434 25.28 -15.90 -7.90
N LYS A 435 26.40 -15.25 -7.53
CA LYS A 435 27.60 -15.09 -8.37
C LYS A 435 27.31 -14.46 -9.75
N ILE A 436 26.25 -13.67 -9.85
CA ILE A 436 25.86 -12.97 -11.07
C ILE A 436 26.74 -11.73 -11.22
N GLN A 437 27.45 -11.62 -12.34
CA GLN A 437 28.44 -10.56 -12.54
C GLN A 437 27.79 -9.19 -12.71
N ASN A 438 26.73 -9.08 -13.52
CA ASN A 438 25.99 -7.84 -13.75
C ASN A 438 24.57 -8.14 -14.22
N ILE A 439 23.57 -7.56 -13.55
CA ILE A 439 22.18 -7.59 -14.02
C ILE A 439 21.99 -6.50 -15.05
N LEU A 440 21.56 -6.89 -16.26
CA LEU A 440 21.39 -5.95 -17.36
C LEU A 440 20.15 -5.05 -17.15
N PRO A 441 20.15 -3.85 -17.76
CA PRO A 441 18.97 -3.02 -17.84
C PRO A 441 17.86 -3.67 -18.68
N ALA A 442 16.60 -3.42 -18.35
CA ALA A 442 15.47 -4.16 -18.92
C ALA A 442 15.39 -4.05 -20.46
N LYS A 443 15.76 -2.88 -21.01
CA LYS A 443 15.76 -2.65 -22.47
C LYS A 443 16.60 -3.68 -23.25
N LYS A 444 17.70 -4.18 -22.67
CA LYS A 444 18.57 -5.17 -23.32
C LYS A 444 17.91 -6.55 -23.44
N TYR A 445 17.00 -6.88 -22.53
CA TYR A 445 16.24 -8.14 -22.58
C TYR A 445 15.15 -8.12 -23.65
N PHE A 446 14.63 -6.95 -24.01
CA PHE A 446 13.61 -6.84 -25.06
C PHE A 446 14.21 -6.82 -26.45
N SER A 447 15.39 -6.21 -26.63
CA SER A 447 16.09 -6.22 -27.92
C SER A 447 16.49 -7.62 -28.38
N SER A 448 16.88 -8.51 -27.46
CA SER A 448 17.21 -9.90 -27.82
C SER A 448 15.98 -10.68 -28.30
N LYS A 449 14.81 -10.42 -27.71
CA LYS A 449 13.55 -11.09 -28.09
C LYS A 449 13.04 -10.65 -29.47
N ILE A 450 13.18 -9.37 -29.79
CA ILE A 450 12.85 -8.84 -31.12
C ILE A 450 13.77 -9.47 -32.16
N ASN A 451 15.08 -9.54 -31.89
CA ASN A 451 16.03 -10.17 -32.79
C ASN A 451 15.73 -11.66 -32.99
N ALA A 452 15.49 -12.43 -31.92
CA ALA A 452 15.15 -13.84 -32.02
C ALA A 452 13.88 -14.10 -32.84
N LYS A 453 12.81 -13.33 -32.58
CA LYS A 453 11.55 -13.47 -33.33
C LYS A 453 11.66 -13.01 -34.78
N SER A 454 12.50 -12.01 -35.07
CA SER A 454 12.81 -11.60 -36.43
C SER A 454 13.60 -12.66 -37.19
N ILE A 455 14.54 -13.34 -36.52
CA ILE A 455 15.32 -14.44 -37.11
C ILE A 455 14.42 -15.64 -37.38
N GLU A 456 13.57 -16.03 -36.42
CA GLU A 456 12.60 -17.12 -36.58
C GLU A 456 11.63 -16.86 -37.74
N ASN A 457 11.12 -15.62 -37.87
CA ASN A 457 10.28 -15.24 -39.00
C ASN A 457 11.04 -15.27 -40.34
N ILE A 458 12.31 -14.87 -40.36
CA ILE A 458 13.16 -14.93 -41.57
C ILE A 458 13.44 -16.39 -41.96
N GLU A 459 13.72 -17.27 -41.00
CA GLU A 459 13.95 -18.70 -41.26
C GLU A 459 12.67 -19.40 -41.74
N ARG A 460 11.52 -19.05 -41.16
CA ARG A 460 10.22 -19.56 -41.61
C ARG A 460 9.91 -19.12 -43.05
N LEU A 461 10.14 -17.85 -43.36
CA LEU A 461 10.00 -17.33 -44.73
C LEU A 461 10.98 -17.99 -45.72
N LYS A 462 12.19 -18.36 -45.29
CA LYS A 462 13.11 -19.13 -46.13
C LYS A 462 12.59 -20.54 -46.39
N ASN A 463 12.06 -21.23 -45.38
CA ASN A 463 11.50 -22.57 -45.54
C ASN A 463 10.19 -22.60 -46.34
N ASP A 464 9.48 -21.48 -46.44
CA ASP A 464 8.28 -21.37 -47.29
C ASP A 464 8.65 -21.01 -48.75
N LEU A 465 9.89 -20.57 -49.02
CA LEU A 465 10.37 -20.13 -50.34
C LEU A 465 11.25 -21.17 -51.05
N PHE A 466 11.69 -22.22 -50.35
CA PHE A 466 12.49 -23.34 -50.87
C PHE A 466 11.81 -24.65 -50.54
#